data_AF-A0A965G4R7-F1
#
_entry.id   AF-A0A965G4R7-F1
#
_cell.length_a   1.000
_cell.length_b   1.000
_cell.length_c   1.000
_cell.angle_alpha   90.00
_cell.angle_beta   90.00
_cell.angle_gamma   90.00
#
_symmetry.space_group_name_H-M   'P 1'
#
loop_
_entity.id
_entity.type
_entity.pdbx_description
1 polymer ?
#
loop_
_entity_poly.entity_id
_entity_poly.type
_entity_poly.pdbx_seq_one_letter_code
_entity_poly.pdbx_strand_id
1 'polypeptide(L)'
;MRPRAGGKSHRELMETVTDRPGHDRRYATDATKFRTGLSWQPKVSFMEGLEKTVRWYLENPSWCESVRAKGYAGQRLGLGRSGS
;
A
#
# COMPACT_ATOMS: atom_id res chain seq x y z
N MET A 1 -18.32 -3.26 -6.14
CA MET A 1 -17.53 -4.40 -5.61
C MET A 1 -18.43 -5.62 -5.54
N ARG A 2 -17.94 -6.80 -5.93
CA ARG A 2 -18.69 -8.06 -5.77
C ARG A 2 -18.54 -8.55 -4.32
N PRO A 3 -19.60 -9.04 -3.66
CA PRO A 3 -19.50 -9.67 -2.35
C PRO A 3 -18.52 -10.85 -2.39
N ARG A 4 -17.80 -11.09 -1.29
CA ARG A 4 -16.94 -12.27 -1.14
C ARG A 4 -17.81 -13.53 -1.27
N ALA A 5 -17.32 -14.51 -2.01
CA ALA A 5 -17.97 -15.81 -2.11
C ALA A 5 -18.21 -16.40 -0.70
N GLY A 6 -19.43 -16.87 -0.44
CA GLY A 6 -19.83 -17.45 0.85
C GLY A 6 -20.28 -16.44 1.91
N GLY A 7 -20.50 -15.16 1.57
CA GLY A 7 -21.13 -14.19 2.48
C GLY A 7 -20.30 -13.79 3.71
N LYS A 8 -19.05 -14.26 3.79
CA LYS A 8 -18.13 -14.00 4.90
C LYS A 8 -17.67 -12.56 4.91
N SER A 9 -17.38 -12.05 6.11
CA SER A 9 -16.86 -10.69 6.28
C SER A 9 -15.47 -10.56 5.63
N HIS A 10 -15.20 -9.41 5.00
CA HIS A 10 -13.85 -9.07 4.53
C HIS A 10 -12.86 -8.89 5.69
N ARG A 11 -13.36 -8.67 6.92
CA ARG A 11 -12.52 -8.57 8.12
C ARG A 11 -11.70 -9.83 8.36
N GLU A 12 -12.21 -10.99 7.97
CA GLU A 12 -11.51 -12.27 8.08
C GLU A 12 -10.29 -12.39 7.15
N LEU A 13 -10.09 -11.46 6.21
CA LEU A 13 -8.90 -11.41 5.36
C LEU A 13 -7.75 -10.61 6.01
N MET A 14 -7.96 -10.03 7.20
CA MET A 14 -6.97 -9.22 7.91
C MET A 14 -6.36 -9.99 9.07
N GLU A 15 -5.04 -9.92 9.19
CA GLU A 15 -4.27 -10.47 10.31
C GLU A 15 -3.47 -9.35 10.98
N THR A 16 -3.57 -9.24 12.31
CA THR A 16 -2.73 -8.33 13.08
C THR A 16 -1.41 -9.01 13.37
N VAL A 17 -0.30 -8.38 12.99
CA VAL A 17 1.06 -8.89 13.21
C VAL A 17 1.86 -7.96 14.13
N THR A 18 2.98 -8.44 14.65
CA THR A 18 3.91 -7.61 15.43
C THR A 18 4.28 -6.35 14.65
N ASP A 19 4.38 -5.21 15.33
CA ASP A 19 4.75 -3.94 14.71
C ASP A 19 6.21 -3.94 14.21
N ARG A 20 6.57 -2.99 13.36
CA ARG A 20 7.95 -2.83 12.87
C ARG A 20 8.77 -2.04 13.90
N PRO A 21 9.99 -2.49 14.27
CA PRO A 21 10.92 -1.67 15.04
C PRO A 21 11.17 -0.32 14.34
N GLY A 22 10.99 0.79 15.06
CA GLY A 22 11.17 2.15 14.52
C GLY A 22 10.01 2.64 13.63
N HIS A 23 8.79 2.10 13.78
CA HIS A 23 7.62 2.60 13.07
C HIS A 23 7.17 3.97 13.60
N ASP A 24 7.45 5.02 12.84
CA ASP A 24 6.86 6.35 13.07
C ASP A 24 5.35 6.31 12.83
N ARG A 25 4.57 6.69 13.84
CA ARG A 25 3.10 6.53 13.83
C ARG A 25 2.36 7.55 12.97
N ARG A 26 2.99 8.69 12.67
CA ARG A 26 2.33 9.79 11.97
C ARG A 26 3.32 10.59 11.14
N TYR A 27 3.03 10.67 9.85
CA TYR A 27 3.59 11.66 8.96
C TYR A 27 2.47 12.56 8.44
N ALA A 28 2.75 13.86 8.35
CA ALA A 28 1.85 14.83 7.75
C ALA A 28 2.69 15.92 7.07
N THR A 29 2.25 16.36 5.90
CA THR A 29 2.92 17.39 5.11
C THR A 29 1.96 18.55 4.88
N ASP A 30 2.43 19.78 5.10
CA ASP A 30 1.70 20.98 4.68
C ASP A 30 2.10 21.40 3.26
N ALA A 31 1.18 21.26 2.32
CA ALA A 31 1.38 21.66 0.92
C ALA A 31 0.90 23.10 0.62
N THR A 32 0.66 23.94 1.63
CA THR A 32 0.14 25.31 1.44
C THR A 32 1.02 26.14 0.52
N LYS A 33 2.36 26.07 0.66
CA LYS A 33 3.30 26.78 -0.19
C LYS A 33 3.13 26.46 -1.69
N PHE A 34 2.87 25.20 -2.03
CA PHE A 34 2.66 24.79 -3.42
C PHE A 34 1.30 25.25 -3.94
N ARG A 35 0.26 25.16 -3.10
CA ARG A 35 -1.09 25.61 -3.45
C ARG A 35 -1.15 27.10 -3.74
N THR A 36 -0.49 27.92 -2.92
CA THR A 36 -0.53 29.38 -3.07
C THR A 36 0.51 29.89 -4.07
N GLY A 37 1.72 29.33 -4.06
CA GLY A 37 2.84 29.80 -4.87
C GLY A 37 2.84 29.30 -6.31
N LEU A 38 2.27 28.12 -6.57
CA LEU A 38 2.28 27.49 -7.90
C LEU A 38 0.87 27.16 -8.41
N SER A 39 -0.19 27.56 -7.68
CA SER A 39 -1.57 27.13 -7.95
C SER A 39 -1.72 25.62 -8.07
N TRP A 40 -0.82 24.85 -7.44
CA TRP A 40 -0.81 23.39 -7.54
C TRP A 40 -1.94 22.80 -6.71
N GLN A 41 -2.63 21.80 -7.26
CA GLN A 41 -3.63 21.01 -6.55
C GLN A 41 -3.56 19.55 -7.00
N PRO A 42 -3.90 18.58 -6.12
CA PRO A 42 -3.98 17.18 -6.52
C PRO A 42 -5.07 17.00 -7.57
N LYS A 43 -4.72 16.39 -8.70
CA LYS A 43 -5.66 16.06 -9.78
C LYS A 43 -6.51 14.82 -9.50
N VAL A 44 -6.08 14.00 -8.54
CA VAL A 44 -6.64 12.70 -8.22
C VAL A 44 -6.85 12.64 -6.71
N SER A 45 -8.07 12.31 -6.30
CA SER A 45 -8.38 12.09 -4.88
C SER A 45 -7.78 10.78 -4.38
N PHE A 46 -7.69 10.60 -3.06
CA PHE A 46 -7.18 9.34 -2.49
C PHE A 46 -7.99 8.12 -2.96
N MET A 47 -9.33 8.20 -2.93
CA MET A 47 -10.20 7.09 -3.31
C MET A 47 -10.05 6.72 -4.79
N GLU A 48 -10.01 7.72 -5.66
CA GLU A 48 -9.81 7.51 -7.10
C GLU A 48 -8.43 6.92 -7.40
N GLY A 49 -7.39 7.44 -6.73
CA GLY A 49 -6.02 6.91 -6.86
C GLY A 49 -5.92 5.47 -6.39
N LEU A 50 -6.56 5.12 -5.27
CA LEU A 50 -6.59 3.76 -4.74
C LEU A 50 -7.29 2.80 -5.70
N GLU A 51 -8.46 3.17 -6.26
CA GLU A 51 -9.16 2.34 -7.25
C GLU A 51 -8.31 2.10 -8.50
N LYS A 52 -7.74 3.17 -9.07
CA LYS A 52 -6.87 3.08 -10.25
C LYS A 52 -5.65 2.19 -9.98
N THR A 53 -5.07 2.30 -8.78
CA THR A 53 -3.94 1.48 -8.37
C THR A 53 -4.33 0.00 -8.30
N VAL A 54 -5.42 -0.35 -7.61
CA VAL A 54 -5.90 -1.75 -7.54
C VAL A 54 -6.16 -2.31 -8.93
N ARG A 55 -6.83 -1.55 -9.79
CA ARG A 55 -7.11 -1.95 -11.17
C ARG A 55 -5.82 -2.23 -11.95
N TRP A 56 -4.84 -1.34 -11.84
CA TRP A 56 -3.55 -1.52 -12.49
C TRP A 56 -2.87 -2.84 -12.09
N TYR A 57 -2.88 -3.20 -10.80
CA TYR A 57 -2.31 -4.49 -10.34
C TYR A 57 -3.03 -5.71 -10.92
N LEU A 58 -4.37 -5.65 -11.06
CA LEU A 58 -5.16 -6.73 -11.67
C LEU A 58 -4.89 -6.87 -13.17
N GLU A 59 -4.61 -5.77 -13.85
CA GLU A 59 -4.34 -5.73 -15.29
C GLU A 59 -2.88 -6.03 -15.65
N ASN A 60 -1.96 -5.99 -14.68
CA ASN A 60 -0.50 -6.13 -14.92
C ASN A 60 0.15 -7.28 -14.11
N PRO A 61 -0.36 -8.53 -14.19
CA PRO A 61 0.20 -9.66 -13.43
C PRO A 61 1.64 -10.01 -13.84
N SER A 62 1.97 -9.93 -15.13
CA SER A 62 3.33 -10.22 -15.63
C SER A 62 4.39 -9.28 -15.07
N TRP A 63 4.03 -8.02 -14.86
CA TRP A 63 4.92 -7.06 -14.20
C TRP A 63 5.20 -7.51 -12.76
N CYS A 64 4.16 -7.89 -12.02
CA CYS A 64 4.30 -8.36 -10.64
C CYS A 64 5.19 -9.61 -10.55
N GLU A 65 5.00 -10.56 -11.45
CA GLU A 65 5.84 -11.76 -11.55
C GLU A 65 7.31 -11.41 -11.82
N SER A 66 7.57 -10.49 -12.75
CA SER A 66 8.93 -10.05 -13.08
C SER A 66 9.65 -9.39 -11.89
N VAL A 67 8.92 -8.68 -11.03
CA VAL A 67 9.47 -8.06 -9.82
C VAL A 67 9.78 -9.12 -8.77
N ARG A 68 8.88 -10.10 -8.56
CA ARG A 68 9.10 -11.21 -7.62
C ARG A 68 10.27 -12.10 -8.02
N ALA A 69 10.48 -12.30 -9.33
CA ALA A 69 11.61 -13.04 -9.87
C ALA A 69 12.98 -12.45 -9.48
N LYS A 70 13.04 -11.19 -9.01
CA LYS A 70 14.26 -10.55 -8.49
C LYS A 70 14.65 -10.98 -7.06
N GLY A 71 14.04 -12.05 -6.53
CA GLY A 71 14.40 -12.63 -5.23
C GLY A 71 13.54 -12.17 -4.05
N TYR A 72 12.38 -11.57 -4.31
CA TYR A 72 11.41 -11.22 -3.26
C TYR A 72 10.23 -12.20 -3.26
N ALA A 73 10.17 -13.06 -2.24
CA ALA A 73 9.15 -14.11 -2.12
C ALA A 73 7.93 -13.67 -1.29
N GLY A 74 7.90 -12.44 -0.79
CA GLY A 74 6.82 -11.94 0.08
C GLY A 74 7.08 -12.14 1.58
N GLN A 75 8.31 -12.53 1.95
CA GLN A 75 8.71 -12.62 3.35
C GLN A 75 8.72 -11.24 4.02
N ARG A 76 8.38 -11.19 5.32
CA ARG A 76 8.43 -9.95 6.10
C ARG A 76 9.87 -9.49 6.27
N LEU A 77 10.18 -8.31 5.74
CA LEU A 77 11.50 -7.66 5.90
C LEU A 77 11.48 -6.68 7.09
N GLY A 78 12.67 -6.30 7.59
CA GLY A 78 12.80 -5.22 8.58
C GLY A 78 12.49 -5.63 10.03
N LEU A 79 12.60 -6.91 10.38
CA LEU A 79 12.47 -7.42 11.75
C LEU A 79 13.69 -7.14 12.66
N GLY A 80 14.75 -6.51 12.14
CA GLY A 80 16.06 -6.48 12.78
C GLY A 80 16.79 -7.82 12.64
N ARG A 81 18.12 -7.83 12.68
CA ARG A 81 18.85 -9.10 12.86
C ARG A 81 18.46 -9.64 14.23
N SER A 82 17.93 -10.86 14.30
CA SER A 82 18.05 -11.66 15.52
C SER A 82 19.55 -11.70 15.85
N GLY A 83 19.92 -11.19 17.01
CA GLY A 83 21.29 -11.22 17.50
C GLY A 83 21.88 -12.63 17.39
N SER A 84 23.19 -12.68 17.14
CA SER A 84 24.01 -13.90 17.14
C SER A 84 23.80 -14.74 18.38
#